data_AF-A0A495X0I7-F1
#
_entry.id   AF-A0A495X0I7-F1
#
_cell.length_a   1.000
_cell.length_b   1.000
_cell.length_c   1.000
_cell.angle_alpha   90.00
_cell.angle_beta   90.00
_cell.angle_gamma   90.00
#
_symmetry.space_group_name_H-M   'P 1'
#
loop_
_entity.id
_entity.type
_entity.pdbx_description
1 polymer ?
#
loop_
_entity_poly.entity_id
_entity_poly.type
_entity_poly.pdbx_seq_one_letter_code
_entity_poly.pdbx_strand_id
1 'polypeptide(L)'
;MTQVDIPGPVASDFEGAVALSGEEFDALLAEAGTDEERAVVESSAIGLRMVQIAESQRGVRESGGEDRGVPWERYVRPFGVGPAPWCAFFVSWCYWQTTTQRPPWSNPGYVPSVYAWAQAAGRLTRAPQRGDMFGTGGAHMGLVSARLRDGQILSIEGNWGDAVMAVRRPISAHWFATP
;
A
#
# COMPACT_ATOMS: atom_id res chain seq x y z
N MET A 1 9.13 -22.91 -5.53
CA MET A 1 8.62 -21.72 -4.81
C MET A 1 8.64 -22.08 -3.33
N THR A 2 9.56 -21.50 -2.55
CA THR A 2 9.55 -21.64 -1.10
C THR A 2 8.29 -20.95 -0.59
N GLN A 3 7.38 -21.71 0.02
CA GLN A 3 6.18 -21.18 0.64
C GLN A 3 6.63 -20.25 1.77
N VAL A 4 6.37 -18.95 1.61
CA VAL A 4 6.69 -17.96 2.62
C VAL A 4 5.57 -17.98 3.65
N ASP A 5 5.95 -18.22 4.90
CA ASP A 5 5.01 -18.42 6.00
C ASP A 5 4.51 -17.06 6.51
N ILE A 6 3.57 -16.48 5.77
CA ILE A 6 2.76 -15.36 6.23
C ILE A 6 1.50 -15.99 6.82
N PRO A 7 1.26 -15.85 8.14
CA PRO A 7 -0.02 -16.23 8.71
C PRO A 7 -1.14 -15.60 7.88
N GLY A 8 -2.11 -16.42 7.47
CA GLY A 8 -3.30 -15.91 6.78
C GLY A 8 -3.97 -14.84 7.64
N PRO A 9 -4.50 -13.77 7.05
CA PRO A 9 -5.10 -12.71 7.85
C PRO A 9 -6.31 -13.26 8.59
N VAL A 10 -6.46 -12.88 9.85
CA VAL A 10 -7.65 -13.13 10.65
C VAL A 10 -8.59 -11.93 10.57
N ALA A 11 -9.87 -12.12 10.92
CA ALA A 11 -10.87 -11.05 10.84
C ALA A 11 -10.45 -9.79 11.62
N SER A 12 -9.81 -9.96 12.77
CA SER A 12 -9.30 -8.86 13.60
C SER A 12 -8.21 -8.03 12.92
N ASP A 13 -7.54 -8.55 11.89
CA ASP A 13 -6.52 -7.79 11.16
C ASP A 13 -7.15 -6.69 10.27
N PHE A 14 -8.46 -6.76 10.05
CA PHE A 14 -9.24 -5.74 9.34
C PHE A 14 -10.03 -4.83 10.30
N GLU A 15 -10.10 -5.16 11.59
CA GLU A 15 -10.77 -4.33 12.59
C GLU A 15 -10.02 -3.01 12.80
N GLY A 16 -10.77 -1.91 12.90
CA GLY A 16 -10.21 -0.57 13.07
C GLY A 16 -9.72 0.09 11.76
N ALA A 17 -9.83 -0.59 10.61
CA ALA A 17 -9.62 0.05 9.31
C ALA A 17 -10.81 0.98 8.98
N VAL A 18 -10.54 2.27 8.78
CA VAL A 18 -11.58 3.28 8.53
C VAL A 18 -11.20 4.12 7.31
N ALA A 19 -12.05 4.10 6.29
CA ALA A 19 -11.89 4.98 5.13
C ALA A 19 -12.16 6.44 5.53
N LEU A 20 -11.30 7.34 5.06
CA LEU A 20 -11.34 8.76 5.38
C LEU A 20 -11.87 9.56 4.19
N SER A 21 -12.59 10.64 4.48
CA SER A 21 -12.82 11.69 3.50
C SER A 21 -11.52 12.40 3.13
N GLY A 22 -11.57 13.20 2.05
CA GLY A 22 -10.40 13.96 1.61
C GLY A 22 -9.91 14.93 2.67
N GLU A 23 -10.83 15.67 3.28
CA GLU A 23 -10.54 16.69 4.30
C GLU A 23 -9.98 16.07 5.59
N GLU A 24 -10.55 14.94 6.05
CA GLU A 24 -10.06 14.24 7.24
C GLU A 24 -8.64 13.70 7.03
N PHE A 25 -8.36 13.13 5.86
CA PHE A 25 -7.02 12.65 5.53
C PHE A 25 -6.01 13.80 5.49
N ASP A 26 -6.35 14.89 4.81
CA ASP A 26 -5.44 16.04 4.65
C ASP A 26 -5.15 16.70 6.02
N ALA A 27 -6.15 16.78 6.91
CA ALA A 27 -5.97 17.29 8.27
C ALA A 27 -5.04 16.39 9.12
N LEU A 28 -5.28 15.08 9.13
CA LEU A 28 -4.45 14.12 9.88
C LEU A 28 -3.02 14.06 9.33
N LEU A 29 -2.85 14.20 8.00
CA LEU A 29 -1.55 14.24 7.37
C LEU A 29 -0.77 15.51 7.75
N ALA A 30 -1.44 16.66 7.85
CA ALA A 30 -0.82 17.91 8.29
C ALA A 30 -0.35 17.82 9.75
N GLU A 31 -1.17 17.22 10.63
CA GLU A 31 -0.77 16.95 12.02
C GLU A 31 0.47 16.06 12.08
N ALA A 32 0.50 14.95 11.32
CA ALA A 32 1.66 14.08 11.23
C ALA A 32 2.91 14.81 10.67
N GLY A 33 2.73 15.67 9.67
CA GLY A 33 3.80 16.41 9.00
C GLY A 33 4.58 17.36 9.92
N THR A 34 3.93 17.99 10.90
CA THR A 34 4.62 18.84 11.89
C THR A 34 5.60 18.06 12.79
N ASP A 35 5.45 16.74 12.84
CA ASP A 35 6.29 15.84 13.63
C ASP A 35 7.28 15.04 12.76
N GLU A 36 6.91 14.75 11.51
CA GLU A 36 7.75 14.05 10.52
C GLU A 36 8.96 14.87 10.08
N GLU A 37 8.96 16.21 10.15
CA GLU A 37 10.15 17.05 9.90
C GLU A 37 11.37 16.67 10.77
N ARG A 38 11.17 15.97 11.90
CA ARG A 38 12.25 15.38 12.72
C ARG A 38 12.69 13.96 12.31
N ALA A 39 11.92 13.27 11.48
CA ALA A 39 12.12 11.86 11.09
C ALA A 39 12.46 11.63 9.60
N VAL A 40 12.51 12.69 8.78
CA VAL A 40 12.87 12.68 7.33
C VAL A 40 14.18 11.93 7.00
N VAL A 41 15.01 11.62 7.99
CA VAL A 41 16.30 10.95 7.83
C VAL A 41 16.20 9.45 7.48
N GLU A 42 15.03 8.79 7.63
CA GLU A 42 14.91 7.33 7.48
C GLU A 42 14.02 6.84 6.30
N SER A 43 13.18 7.69 5.70
CA SER A 43 12.29 7.30 4.60
C SER A 43 13.03 7.14 3.26
N SER A 44 12.76 6.05 2.52
CA SER A 44 13.34 5.88 1.18
C SER A 44 12.78 6.89 0.16
N ALA A 45 13.63 7.47 -0.68
CA ALA A 45 13.19 8.38 -1.74
C ALA A 45 12.21 7.71 -2.73
N ILE A 46 12.36 6.40 -2.94
CA ILE A 46 11.43 5.57 -3.73
C ILE A 46 10.05 5.54 -3.05
N GLY A 47 10.00 5.19 -1.77
CA GLY A 47 8.75 5.10 -1.02
C GLY A 47 8.00 6.43 -0.97
N LEU A 48 8.70 7.54 -0.71
CA LEU A 48 8.10 8.87 -0.71
C LEU A 48 7.46 9.22 -2.05
N ARG A 49 8.11 8.85 -3.15
CA ARG A 49 7.56 9.08 -4.50
C ARG A 49 6.39 8.14 -4.82
N MET A 50 6.44 6.88 -4.38
CA MET A 50 5.33 5.94 -4.51
C MET A 50 4.07 6.48 -3.83
N VAL A 51 4.20 7.02 -2.61
CA VAL A 51 3.07 7.61 -1.87
C VAL A 51 2.49 8.83 -2.60
N GLN A 52 3.33 9.76 -3.08
CA GLN A 52 2.84 10.91 -3.85
C GLN A 52 2.04 10.50 -5.09
N ILE A 53 2.53 9.47 -5.79
CA ILE A 53 1.83 8.91 -6.96
C ILE A 53 0.51 8.29 -6.50
N ALA A 54 0.50 7.49 -5.45
CA ALA A 54 -0.70 6.85 -4.94
C ALA A 54 -1.77 7.86 -4.48
N GLU A 55 -1.37 8.90 -3.74
CA GLU A 55 -2.26 9.99 -3.28
C GLU A 55 -2.94 10.68 -4.47
N SER A 56 -2.24 10.87 -5.59
CA SER A 56 -2.83 11.42 -6.82
C SER A 56 -3.91 10.54 -7.47
N GLN A 57 -4.00 9.27 -7.07
CA GLN A 57 -4.99 8.31 -7.59
C GLN A 57 -6.23 8.19 -6.72
N ARG A 58 -6.31 8.91 -5.60
CA ARG A 58 -7.44 8.86 -4.67
C ARG A 58 -8.78 9.10 -5.40
N GLY A 59 -9.74 8.21 -5.17
CA GLY A 59 -11.07 8.25 -5.79
C GLY A 59 -11.18 7.57 -7.15
N VAL A 60 -10.07 7.16 -7.78
CA VAL A 60 -10.12 6.26 -8.95
C VAL A 60 -10.85 4.98 -8.54
N ARG A 61 -11.85 4.59 -9.33
CA ARG A 61 -12.72 3.46 -9.02
C ARG A 61 -13.06 2.62 -10.24
N GLU A 62 -13.52 1.41 -9.97
CA GLU A 62 -13.99 0.50 -11.00
C GLU A 62 -15.19 1.07 -11.74
N SER A 63 -15.31 0.65 -13.00
CA SER A 63 -16.48 0.96 -13.82
C SER A 63 -16.68 -0.14 -14.87
N GLY A 64 -17.94 -0.40 -15.21
CA GLY A 64 -18.27 -1.44 -16.18
C GLY A 64 -18.11 -2.89 -15.68
N GLY A 65 -18.03 -3.10 -14.36
CA GLY A 65 -18.00 -4.39 -13.69
C GLY A 65 -16.88 -4.53 -12.65
N GLU A 66 -16.89 -5.66 -11.94
CA GLU A 66 -15.85 -6.01 -10.94
C GLU A 66 -14.46 -6.06 -11.58
N ASP A 67 -13.49 -5.44 -10.92
CA ASP A 67 -12.09 -5.32 -11.33
C ASP A 67 -11.92 -4.74 -12.74
N ARG A 68 -12.80 -3.83 -13.18
CA ARG A 68 -12.79 -3.24 -14.54
C ARG A 68 -12.66 -1.71 -14.53
N GLY A 69 -12.61 -1.15 -15.73
CA GLY A 69 -12.47 0.29 -15.95
C GLY A 69 -11.04 0.75 -15.69
N VAL A 70 -10.91 1.96 -15.15
CA VAL A 70 -9.61 2.60 -14.95
C VAL A 70 -8.65 1.74 -14.09
N PRO A 71 -9.08 1.10 -12.97
CA PRO A 71 -8.20 0.24 -12.20
C PRO A 71 -7.56 -0.89 -13.01
N TRP A 72 -8.34 -1.61 -13.82
CA TRP A 72 -7.77 -2.66 -14.68
C TRP A 72 -6.86 -2.08 -15.75
N GLU A 73 -7.33 -1.08 -16.49
CA GLU A 73 -6.57 -0.50 -17.60
C GLU A 73 -5.22 0.08 -17.16
N ARG A 74 -5.19 0.69 -15.97
CA ARG A 74 -4.03 1.40 -15.45
C ARG A 74 -3.13 0.53 -14.58
N TYR A 75 -3.69 -0.23 -13.65
CA TYR A 75 -2.91 -0.92 -12.62
C TYR A 75 -2.60 -2.37 -12.99
N VAL A 76 -3.52 -3.06 -13.68
CA VAL A 76 -3.44 -4.51 -13.91
C VAL A 76 -2.96 -4.84 -15.33
N ARG A 77 -3.63 -4.32 -16.35
CA ARG A 77 -3.37 -4.59 -17.77
C ARG A 77 -1.91 -4.39 -18.19
N PRO A 78 -1.15 -3.41 -17.66
CA PRO A 78 0.27 -3.26 -18.00
C PRO A 78 1.16 -4.45 -17.58
N PHE A 79 0.67 -5.34 -16.73
CA PHE A 79 1.33 -6.60 -16.34
C PHE A 79 0.86 -7.81 -17.17
N GLY A 80 0.04 -7.60 -18.20
CA GLY A 80 -0.40 -8.66 -19.12
C GLY A 80 -1.50 -9.55 -18.58
N VAL A 81 -2.25 -9.09 -17.57
CA VAL A 81 -3.32 -9.84 -16.91
C VAL A 81 -4.69 -9.23 -17.25
N GLY A 82 -5.73 -10.08 -17.29
CA GLY A 82 -7.13 -9.64 -17.38
C GLY A 82 -7.61 -8.93 -16.09
N PRO A 83 -8.91 -8.59 -16.00
CA PRO A 83 -9.53 -8.13 -14.75
C PRO A 83 -9.19 -9.06 -13.59
N ALA A 84 -8.72 -8.50 -12.48
CA ALA A 84 -8.31 -9.21 -11.28
C ALA A 84 -8.23 -8.25 -10.09
N PRO A 85 -8.32 -8.75 -8.84
CA PRO A 85 -8.09 -7.94 -7.65
C PRO A 85 -6.77 -7.19 -7.73
N TRP A 86 -6.80 -5.91 -7.40
CA TRP A 86 -5.79 -4.97 -7.88
C TRP A 86 -5.06 -4.19 -6.77
N CYS A 87 -5.22 -4.56 -5.49
CA CYS A 87 -4.46 -3.95 -4.39
C CYS A 87 -2.93 -4.08 -4.59
N ALA A 88 -2.44 -5.29 -4.89
CA ALA A 88 -1.02 -5.53 -5.12
C ALA A 88 -0.53 -4.97 -6.47
N PHE A 89 -1.39 -5.03 -7.50
CA PHE A 89 -1.09 -4.41 -8.79
C PHE A 89 -0.96 -2.89 -8.67
N PHE A 90 -1.78 -2.25 -7.83
CA PHE A 90 -1.69 -0.82 -7.55
C PHE A 90 -0.35 -0.43 -6.92
N VAL A 91 0.10 -1.18 -5.90
CA VAL A 91 1.41 -0.95 -5.28
C VAL A 91 2.55 -1.22 -6.27
N SER A 92 2.47 -2.30 -7.04
CA SER A 92 3.41 -2.63 -8.13
C SER A 92 3.47 -1.57 -9.21
N TRP A 93 2.33 -0.99 -9.55
CA TRP A 93 2.24 0.11 -10.50
C TRP A 93 2.89 1.37 -9.93
N CYS A 94 2.65 1.73 -8.66
CA CYS A 94 3.30 2.87 -8.00
C CYS A 94 4.83 2.72 -7.97
N TYR A 95 5.33 1.51 -7.66
CA TYR A 95 6.77 1.20 -7.73
C TYR A 95 7.32 1.40 -9.13
N TRP A 96 6.62 0.89 -10.15
CA TRP A 96 7.06 1.01 -11.54
C TRP A 96 7.05 2.46 -12.02
N GLN A 97 6.01 3.24 -11.70
CA GLN A 97 5.97 4.67 -12.03
C GLN A 97 7.08 5.47 -11.34
N THR A 98 7.52 5.03 -10.16
CA THR A 98 8.60 5.69 -9.41
C THR A 98 9.97 5.38 -9.98
N THR A 99 10.25 4.10 -10.23
CA THR A 99 11.60 3.62 -10.59
C THR A 99 11.83 3.52 -12.08
N THR A 100 10.76 3.59 -12.88
CA THR A 100 10.72 3.25 -14.32
C THR A 100 11.09 1.80 -14.64
N GLN A 101 11.28 0.96 -13.62
CA GLN A 101 11.62 -0.45 -13.73
C GLN A 101 10.46 -1.32 -13.24
N ARG A 102 10.35 -2.55 -13.77
CA ARG A 102 9.40 -3.53 -13.23
C ARG A 102 9.75 -3.82 -11.77
N PRO A 103 8.74 -4.07 -10.92
CA PRO A 103 9.01 -4.40 -9.52
C PRO A 103 9.83 -5.67 -9.38
N PRO A 104 10.67 -5.78 -8.33
CA PRO A 104 11.61 -6.89 -8.15
C PRO A 104 10.99 -8.18 -7.62
N TRP A 105 9.69 -8.19 -7.27
CA TRP A 105 8.99 -9.38 -6.81
C TRP A 105 8.41 -10.20 -7.98
N SER A 106 8.30 -11.51 -7.78
CA SER A 106 7.96 -12.47 -8.84
C SER A 106 6.54 -12.35 -9.42
N ASN A 107 5.56 -11.95 -8.61
CA ASN A 107 4.18 -11.76 -9.07
C ASN A 107 3.62 -10.40 -8.60
N PRO A 108 3.40 -9.44 -9.53
CA PRO A 108 2.94 -8.09 -9.20
C PRO A 108 1.50 -8.01 -8.66
N GLY A 109 0.69 -9.04 -8.85
CA GLY A 109 -0.68 -9.09 -8.36
C GLY A 109 -0.85 -9.86 -7.04
N TYR A 110 0.25 -10.27 -6.39
CA TYR A 110 0.17 -11.20 -5.27
C TYR A 110 0.92 -10.70 -4.04
N VAL A 111 0.18 -10.36 -2.99
CA VAL A 111 0.71 -9.81 -1.73
C VAL A 111 1.84 -10.67 -1.13
N PRO A 112 1.74 -12.01 -1.07
CA PRO A 112 2.83 -12.84 -0.56
C PRO A 112 4.11 -12.76 -1.39
N SER A 113 4.03 -12.44 -2.69
CA SER A 113 5.24 -12.24 -3.50
C SER A 113 6.00 -10.97 -3.10
N VAL A 114 5.29 -9.92 -2.67
CA VAL A 114 5.92 -8.68 -2.20
C VAL A 114 6.58 -8.91 -0.85
N TYR A 115 5.88 -9.56 0.08
CA TYR A 115 6.45 -9.94 1.38
C TYR A 115 7.67 -10.85 1.21
N ALA A 116 7.61 -11.87 0.34
CA ALA A 116 8.72 -12.78 0.08
C ALA A 116 9.98 -12.04 -0.38
N TRP A 117 9.81 -11.08 -1.30
CA TRP A 117 10.90 -10.21 -1.73
C TRP A 117 11.41 -9.35 -0.58
N ALA A 118 10.53 -8.71 0.19
CA ALA A 118 10.92 -7.86 1.31
C ALA A 118 11.70 -8.64 2.38
N GLN A 119 11.27 -9.86 2.69
CA GLN A 119 11.95 -10.76 3.60
C GLN A 119 13.34 -11.14 3.07
N ALA A 120 13.43 -11.60 1.81
CA ALA A 120 14.70 -12.01 1.21
C ALA A 120 15.71 -10.85 1.08
N ALA A 121 15.20 -9.64 0.87
CA ALA A 121 16.02 -8.43 0.75
C ALA A 121 16.35 -7.75 2.10
N GLY A 122 15.87 -8.29 3.23
CA GLY A 122 16.09 -7.69 4.56
C GLY A 122 15.39 -6.35 4.76
N ARG A 123 14.24 -6.14 4.11
CA ARG A 123 13.51 -4.86 4.04
C ARG A 123 12.28 -4.79 4.95
N LEU A 124 11.95 -5.87 5.65
CA LEU A 124 10.86 -5.87 6.62
C LEU A 124 11.19 -4.94 7.80
N THR A 125 10.22 -4.15 8.24
CA THR A 125 10.35 -3.25 9.38
C THR A 125 9.21 -3.41 10.38
N ARG A 126 9.47 -3.07 11.64
CA ARG A 126 8.47 -3.01 12.73
C ARG A 126 8.09 -1.56 13.10
N ALA A 127 8.81 -0.59 12.55
CA ALA A 127 8.58 0.83 12.78
C ALA A 127 8.21 1.45 11.42
N PRO A 128 6.93 1.36 11.00
CA PRO A 128 6.53 1.85 9.69
C PRO A 128 6.72 3.35 9.58
N GLN A 129 7.11 3.80 8.40
CA GLN A 129 7.28 5.20 8.06
C GLN A 129 6.54 5.54 6.77
N ARG A 130 6.35 6.84 6.53
CA ARG A 130 5.86 7.32 5.24
C ARG A 130 6.73 6.76 4.12
N GLY A 131 6.09 6.16 3.12
CA GLY A 131 6.74 5.52 1.99
C GLY A 131 6.91 4.01 2.11
N ASP A 132 6.70 3.41 3.28
CA ASP A 132 6.70 1.96 3.41
C ASP A 132 5.45 1.34 2.76
N MET A 133 5.59 0.10 2.31
CA MET A 133 4.48 -0.77 1.97
C MET A 133 3.98 -1.46 3.24
N PHE A 134 2.69 -1.79 3.28
CA PHE A 134 2.15 -2.68 4.31
C PHE A 134 1.36 -3.82 3.67
N GLY A 135 1.17 -4.91 4.41
CA GLY A 135 0.19 -5.94 4.05
C GLY A 135 -0.56 -6.52 5.24
N THR A 136 -1.81 -6.88 4.98
CA THR A 136 -2.72 -7.58 5.90
C THR A 136 -2.69 -9.07 5.57
N GLY A 137 -1.84 -9.81 6.29
CA GLY A 137 -1.47 -11.16 5.92
C GLY A 137 -1.05 -11.24 4.44
N GLY A 138 -1.58 -12.23 3.72
CA GLY A 138 -1.41 -12.38 2.28
C GLY A 138 -2.57 -11.86 1.41
N ALA A 139 -3.54 -11.12 1.97
CA ALA A 139 -4.79 -10.80 1.26
C ALA A 139 -4.86 -9.36 0.73
N HIS A 140 -4.38 -8.39 1.50
CA HIS A 140 -4.50 -6.97 1.13
C HIS A 140 -3.21 -6.21 1.38
N MET A 141 -2.98 -5.12 0.64
CA MET A 141 -1.80 -4.29 0.79
C MET A 141 -2.02 -2.86 0.30
N GLY A 142 -1.15 -1.95 0.75
CA GLY A 142 -1.15 -0.56 0.32
C GLY A 142 0.15 0.15 0.73
N LEU A 143 0.09 1.48 0.74
CA LEU A 143 1.23 2.35 1.05
C LEU A 143 0.95 3.18 2.29
N VAL A 144 1.95 3.32 3.15
CA VAL A 144 1.91 4.16 4.35
C VAL A 144 2.12 5.62 3.94
N SER A 145 1.10 6.45 4.11
CA SER A 145 1.17 7.90 3.90
C SER A 145 1.68 8.66 5.12
N ALA A 146 1.46 8.15 6.33
CA ALA A 146 2.01 8.71 7.57
C ALA A 146 1.90 7.71 8.72
N ARG A 147 2.75 7.86 9.74
CA ARG A 147 2.58 7.18 11.04
C ARG A 147 1.98 8.15 12.06
N LEU A 148 0.91 7.74 12.71
CA LEU A 148 0.26 8.51 13.77
C LEU A 148 0.80 8.13 15.15
N ARG A 149 0.70 9.06 16.11
CA ARG A 149 1.24 8.91 17.48
C ARG A 149 0.51 7.85 18.31
N ASP A 150 -0.73 7.56 17.97
CA ASP A 150 -1.64 6.65 18.67
C ASP A 150 -1.50 5.18 18.22
N GLY A 151 -0.42 4.83 17.53
CA GLY A 151 -0.18 3.48 17.04
C GLY A 151 -0.96 3.13 15.77
N GLN A 152 -1.45 4.15 15.06
CA GLN A 152 -2.11 4.00 13.77
C GLN A 152 -1.20 4.45 12.62
N ILE A 153 -1.59 4.12 11.39
CA ILE A 153 -1.07 4.68 10.16
C ILE A 153 -2.19 5.37 9.39
N LEU A 154 -1.82 6.35 8.58
CA LEU A 154 -2.58 6.74 7.41
C LEU A 154 -2.02 5.99 6.21
N SER A 155 -2.89 5.54 5.32
CA SER A 155 -2.51 4.76 4.15
C SER A 155 -3.34 5.10 2.92
N ILE A 156 -2.78 4.83 1.75
CA ILE A 156 -3.48 4.87 0.45
C ILE A 156 -3.47 3.47 -0.13
N GLU A 157 -4.67 3.01 -0.49
CA GLU A 157 -4.91 1.62 -0.84
C GLU A 157 -5.73 1.54 -2.12
N GLY A 158 -5.29 0.68 -3.05
CA GLY A 158 -6.12 0.26 -4.16
C GLY A 158 -7.04 -0.89 -3.75
N ASN A 159 -8.14 -1.06 -4.47
CA ASN A 159 -9.12 -2.14 -4.28
C ASN A 159 -9.67 -2.17 -2.84
N TRP A 160 -9.80 -1.00 -2.22
CA TRP A 160 -10.60 -0.85 -1.01
C TRP A 160 -12.07 -0.84 -1.45
N GLY A 161 -12.66 -2.03 -1.49
CA GLY A 161 -13.85 -2.27 -2.31
C GLY A 161 -13.50 -2.01 -3.77
N ASP A 162 -14.21 -1.08 -4.41
CA ASP A 162 -14.06 -0.76 -5.83
C ASP A 162 -13.16 0.47 -6.11
N ALA A 163 -12.50 1.05 -5.10
CA ALA A 163 -11.84 2.35 -5.24
C ALA A 163 -10.44 2.44 -4.60
N VAL A 164 -9.68 3.45 -5.04
CA VAL A 164 -8.47 3.93 -4.34
C VAL A 164 -8.91 4.84 -3.21
N MET A 165 -8.64 4.45 -1.97
CA MET A 165 -9.09 5.16 -0.77
C MET A 165 -7.94 5.50 0.16
N ALA A 166 -8.13 6.61 0.89
CA ALA A 166 -7.36 6.91 2.08
C ALA A 166 -7.97 6.18 3.28
N VAL A 167 -7.15 5.50 4.07
CA VAL A 167 -7.60 4.63 5.17
C VAL A 167 -6.70 4.82 6.38
N ARG A 168 -7.31 4.90 7.56
CA ARG A 168 -6.62 4.82 8.86
C ARG A 168 -6.63 3.39 9.36
N ARG A 169 -5.50 2.89 9.85
CA ARG A 169 -5.33 1.50 10.31
C ARG A 169 -4.46 1.35 11.55
N PRO A 170 -4.68 0.33 12.40
CA PRO A 170 -3.74 -0.02 13.47
C PRO A 170 -2.44 -0.61 12.92
N ILE A 171 -1.30 -0.22 13.51
CA ILE A 171 0.01 -0.79 13.14
C ILE A 171 0.08 -2.29 13.44
N SER A 172 -0.56 -2.74 14.53
CA SER A 172 -0.40 -4.10 15.06
C SER A 172 -0.90 -5.23 14.15
N ALA A 173 -1.74 -4.92 13.16
CA ALA A 173 -2.38 -5.89 12.27
C ALA A 173 -1.60 -6.18 10.99
N HIS A 174 -0.45 -5.53 10.79
CA HIS A 174 0.21 -5.48 9.48
C HIS A 174 1.70 -5.79 9.56
N TRP A 175 2.21 -6.40 8.49
CA TRP A 175 3.64 -6.36 8.21
C TRP A 175 3.97 -5.12 7.39
N PHE A 176 5.20 -4.63 7.50
CA PHE A 176 5.68 -3.44 6.79
C PHE A 176 7.00 -3.71 6.10
N ALA A 177 7.23 -3.02 4.98
CA ALA A 177 8.47 -3.16 4.22
C ALA A 177 8.85 -1.87 3.50
N THR A 178 10.13 -1.52 3.55
CA THR A 178 10.68 -0.38 2.80
C THR A 178 10.98 -0.79 1.34
N PRO A 179 10.42 -0.09 0.34
CA PRO A 179 10.57 -0.43 -1.09
C PRO A 179 12.00 -0.23 -1.62
#